data_AF-A0A024V0E2-F1
#
_entry.id   AF-A0A024V0E2-F1
#
_cell.length_a   1.000
_cell.length_b   1.000
_cell.length_c   1.000
_cell.angle_alpha   90.00
_cell.angle_beta   90.00
_cell.angle_gamma   90.00
#
_symmetry.space_group_name_H-M   'P 1'
#
loop_
_entity.id
_entity.type
_entity.pdbx_description
1 polymer ?
#
loop_
_entity_poly.entity_id
_entity_poly.type
_entity_poly.pdbx_seq_one_letter_code
_entity_poly.pdbx_strand_id
1 'polypeptide(L)'
;MKDYLGEYNKYLKYENPIIIEKEDEKNVHSKDDKTMKDKNIVRVIEEIRKNLKSNVLYKNDSKSVLFNDPIYYIFPSKCIKVKKAEHISYVSRVTNDEDIVLCLKRIYEVLSNMYSKNMIIKEEYLNELLNILTELCRQISVTCFQRGLLLKQLFNYNIMLLFEYHKLVKSSLAFNLKKQMKQNDILNNFHKEIEKKNNSINSLTKEIINTEEMMEQEKINSEKEIAEVCNCL
;
A
#
# COMPACT_ATOMS: atom_id res chain seq x y z
N MET A 1 18.00 7.70 -1.38
CA MET A 1 16.53 7.92 -1.40
C MET A 1 15.86 6.57 -1.58
N LYS A 2 14.81 6.24 -0.82
CA LYS A 2 14.06 4.98 -1.02
C LYS A 2 13.44 4.97 -2.42
N ASP A 3 13.55 3.85 -3.15
CA ASP A 3 12.88 3.68 -4.45
C ASP A 3 11.46 3.16 -4.22
N TYR A 4 10.50 4.08 -4.20
CA TYR A 4 9.06 3.80 -4.10
C TYR A 4 8.49 3.20 -5.39
N LEU A 5 9.21 3.26 -6.50
CA LEU A 5 8.85 2.58 -7.74
C LEU A 5 9.41 1.15 -7.82
N GLY A 6 10.24 0.75 -6.85
CA GLY A 6 10.99 -0.50 -6.87
C GLY A 6 10.11 -1.75 -7.07
N GLU A 7 8.95 -1.78 -6.42
CA GLU A 7 8.01 -2.91 -6.47
C GLU A 7 7.33 -3.08 -7.84
N TYR A 8 7.29 -2.01 -8.64
CA TYR A 8 6.65 -2.00 -9.96
C TYR A 8 7.61 -2.37 -11.09
N ASN A 9 8.92 -2.47 -10.80
CA ASN A 9 9.91 -2.96 -11.77
C ASN A 9 9.58 -4.37 -12.31
N LYS A 10 8.79 -5.16 -11.57
CA LYS A 10 8.34 -6.49 -12.02
C LYS A 10 7.51 -6.44 -13.32
N TYR A 11 6.90 -5.30 -13.65
CA TYR A 11 6.06 -5.11 -14.83
C TYR A 11 6.78 -4.51 -16.04
N LEU A 12 8.07 -4.19 -15.90
CA LEU A 12 8.87 -3.71 -17.02
C LEU A 12 8.96 -4.76 -18.12
N LYS A 13 9.14 -4.31 -19.36
CA LYS A 13 9.52 -5.17 -20.49
C LYS A 13 10.97 -5.64 -20.30
N TYR A 14 11.20 -6.95 -20.31
CA TYR A 14 12.53 -7.58 -20.21
C TYR A 14 12.91 -8.26 -21.53
N GLU A 15 14.21 -8.28 -21.84
CA GLU A 15 14.77 -9.08 -22.93
C GLU A 15 14.78 -10.57 -22.56
N ASN A 16 15.01 -11.41 -23.57
CA ASN A 16 15.16 -12.85 -23.37
C ASN A 16 16.27 -13.15 -22.35
N PRO A 17 16.06 -14.11 -21.44
CA PRO A 17 17.03 -14.41 -20.40
C PRO A 17 18.33 -14.97 -20.98
N ILE A 18 19.46 -14.46 -20.50
CA ILE A 18 20.77 -15.09 -20.66
C ILE A 18 20.83 -16.27 -19.68
N ILE A 19 21.10 -17.47 -20.21
CA ILE A 19 21.19 -18.70 -19.42
C ILE A 19 22.66 -18.96 -19.10
N ILE A 20 22.98 -19.03 -17.80
CA ILE A 20 24.31 -19.36 -17.31
C ILE A 20 24.22 -20.73 -16.63
N GLU A 21 24.68 -21.77 -17.31
CA GLU A 21 24.81 -23.11 -16.73
C GLU A 21 26.04 -23.18 -15.83
N LYS A 22 25.89 -23.79 -14.65
CA LYS A 22 27.00 -24.14 -13.77
C LYS A 22 27.57 -25.47 -14.27
N GLU A 23 28.72 -25.42 -14.92
CA GLU A 23 29.51 -26.62 -15.16
C GLU A 23 29.88 -27.23 -13.80
N ASP A 24 29.55 -28.50 -13.60
CA ASP A 24 30.09 -29.28 -12.50
C ASP A 24 31.61 -29.38 -12.74
N GLU A 25 32.43 -28.95 -11.78
CA GLU A 25 33.89 -29.12 -11.81
C GLU A 25 34.23 -30.61 -11.94
N LYS A 26 34.39 -31.09 -13.18
CA LYS A 26 34.97 -32.39 -13.48
C LYS A 26 36.33 -32.15 -14.11
N ASN A 27 37.35 -32.36 -13.29
CA ASN A 27 38.73 -32.69 -13.64
C ASN A 27 38.84 -33.36 -15.01
N VAL A 28 39.47 -32.75 -16.01
CA VAL A 28 40.24 -33.49 -17.04
C VAL A 28 41.35 -32.60 -17.60
N HIS A 29 42.60 -32.98 -17.30
CA HIS A 29 43.73 -32.75 -18.20
C HIS A 29 43.39 -33.33 -19.57
N SER A 30 43.10 -32.50 -20.56
CA SER A 30 43.20 -32.88 -21.97
C SER A 30 43.71 -31.69 -22.76
N LYS A 31 44.87 -31.89 -23.39
CA LYS A 31 45.48 -30.98 -24.36
C LYS A 31 44.69 -31.16 -25.65
N ASP A 32 43.98 -30.13 -26.10
CA ASP A 32 43.57 -29.98 -27.49
C ASP A 32 43.30 -28.50 -27.80
N ASP A 33 43.75 -28.07 -28.98
CA ASP A 33 43.91 -26.67 -29.44
C ASP A 33 42.60 -25.88 -29.69
N LYS A 34 41.47 -26.31 -29.11
CA LYS A 34 40.21 -25.54 -29.07
C LYS A 34 40.13 -24.52 -27.94
N THR A 35 41.06 -24.57 -26.99
CA THR A 35 40.99 -23.84 -25.71
C THR A 35 41.09 -22.32 -25.78
N MET A 36 41.45 -21.67 -26.91
CA MET A 36 41.55 -20.20 -26.94
C MET A 36 40.20 -19.47 -27.00
N LYS A 37 39.17 -20.02 -27.65
CA LYS A 37 37.84 -19.39 -27.73
C LYS A 37 37.05 -19.59 -26.44
N ASP A 38 37.14 -20.77 -25.85
CA ASP A 38 36.42 -21.09 -24.60
C ASP A 38 37.04 -20.41 -23.39
N LYS A 39 38.38 -20.23 -23.35
CA LYS A 39 39.04 -19.40 -22.34
C LYS A 39 38.58 -17.94 -22.38
N ASN A 40 38.21 -17.42 -23.55
CA ASN A 40 37.65 -16.07 -23.66
C ASN A 40 36.23 -15.99 -23.10
N ILE A 41 35.38 -16.98 -23.36
CA ILE A 41 34.00 -17.02 -22.82
C ILE A 41 34.04 -17.20 -21.30
N VAL A 42 34.88 -18.11 -20.79
CA VAL A 42 35.05 -18.33 -19.35
C VAL A 42 35.59 -17.08 -18.65
N ARG A 43 36.57 -16.38 -19.25
CA ARG A 43 37.04 -15.08 -18.73
C ARG A 43 35.95 -14.02 -18.73
N VAL A 44 35.15 -13.92 -19.78
CA VAL A 44 34.02 -12.98 -19.85
C VAL A 44 32.99 -13.31 -18.77
N ILE A 45 32.71 -14.59 -18.52
CA ILE A 45 31.79 -15.04 -17.46
C ILE A 45 32.36 -14.76 -16.06
N GLU A 46 33.65 -14.98 -15.85
CA GLU A 46 34.33 -14.63 -14.59
C GLU A 46 34.36 -13.13 -14.35
N GLU A 47 34.56 -12.33 -15.39
CA GLU A 47 34.55 -10.87 -15.35
C GLU A 47 33.13 -10.33 -15.07
N ILE A 48 32.10 -10.93 -15.68
CA ILE A 48 30.69 -10.69 -15.33
C ILE A 48 30.44 -11.04 -13.85
N ARG A 49 30.92 -12.20 -13.36
CA ARG A 49 30.79 -12.59 -11.94
C ARG A 49 31.54 -11.65 -10.99
N LYS A 50 32.68 -11.10 -11.39
CA LYS A 50 33.48 -10.15 -10.59
C LYS A 50 32.78 -8.80 -10.51
N ASN A 51 32.28 -8.29 -11.65
CA ASN A 51 31.54 -7.03 -11.75
C ASN A 51 30.18 -7.08 -11.04
N LEU A 52 29.54 -8.24 -10.96
CA LEU A 52 28.30 -8.44 -10.18
C LEU A 52 28.53 -8.42 -8.66
N LYS A 53 29.74 -8.73 -8.17
CA LYS A 53 30.07 -8.76 -6.73
C LYS A 53 30.66 -7.44 -6.21
N SER A 54 31.33 -6.66 -7.05
CA SER A 54 31.86 -5.36 -6.68
C SER A 54 30.91 -4.24 -7.13
N ASN A 55 30.19 -3.63 -6.19
CA ASN A 55 29.39 -2.41 -6.38
C ASN A 55 30.27 -1.16 -6.67
N VAL A 56 31.30 -1.26 -7.51
CA VAL A 56 32.28 -0.18 -7.75
C VAL A 56 32.53 -0.01 -9.24
N LEU A 57 32.05 1.14 -9.75
CA LEU A 57 32.56 1.93 -10.88
C LEU A 57 33.33 1.17 -11.97
N TYR A 58 32.71 1.05 -13.15
CA TYR A 58 33.34 0.53 -14.37
C TYR A 58 34.60 1.33 -14.74
N LYS A 59 35.72 0.61 -14.85
CA LYS A 59 36.85 1.02 -15.68
C LYS A 59 36.43 0.91 -17.15
N ASN A 60 36.83 1.92 -17.92
CA ASN A 60 36.67 2.02 -19.37
C ASN A 60 37.35 0.85 -20.09
N ASP A 61 36.62 -0.23 -20.37
CA ASP A 61 37.01 -1.19 -21.40
C ASP A 61 35.96 -1.19 -22.52
N SER A 62 36.40 -0.78 -23.70
CA SER A 62 35.62 -0.56 -24.92
C SER A 62 35.07 -1.83 -25.58
N LYS A 63 35.03 -2.96 -24.86
CA LYS A 63 34.72 -4.29 -25.43
C LYS A 63 33.37 -4.88 -25.00
N SER A 64 32.62 -4.26 -24.09
CA SER A 64 31.29 -4.74 -23.66
C SER A 64 30.22 -3.64 -23.67
N VAL A 65 30.09 -2.93 -24.79
CA VAL A 65 29.06 -1.88 -25.01
C VAL A 65 27.64 -2.37 -24.66
N LEU A 66 27.38 -3.68 -24.79
CA LEU A 66 26.08 -4.30 -24.56
C LEU A 66 25.65 -4.34 -23.08
N PHE A 67 26.61 -4.35 -22.15
CA PHE A 67 26.35 -4.44 -20.70
C PHE A 67 26.62 -3.13 -19.94
N ASN A 68 27.17 -2.12 -20.61
CA ASN A 68 27.47 -0.80 -20.05
C ASN A 68 26.35 0.23 -20.28
N ASP A 69 25.15 -0.23 -20.66
CA ASP A 69 24.02 0.67 -20.90
C ASP A 69 23.56 1.34 -19.59
N PRO A 70 23.49 2.68 -19.53
CA PRO A 70 23.07 3.40 -18.34
C PRO A 70 21.69 2.99 -17.80
N ILE A 71 20.81 2.46 -18.66
CA ILE A 71 19.47 2.02 -18.28
C ILE A 71 19.48 0.93 -17.19
N TYR A 72 20.53 0.11 -17.15
CA TYR A 72 20.68 -0.96 -16.15
C TYR A 72 21.10 -0.46 -14.77
N TYR A 73 21.56 0.80 -14.65
CA TYR A 73 21.83 1.41 -13.36
C TYR A 73 20.55 1.82 -12.62
N ILE A 74 19.47 2.06 -13.36
CA ILE A 74 18.23 2.62 -12.82
C ILE A 74 17.11 1.58 -12.76
N PHE A 75 17.15 0.55 -13.60
CA PHE A 75 16.19 -0.55 -13.56
C PHE A 75 16.89 -1.88 -13.30
N PRO A 76 16.41 -2.67 -12.33
CA PRO A 76 17.08 -3.89 -11.91
C PRO A 76 16.92 -5.02 -12.95
N SER A 77 17.97 -5.82 -13.10
CA SER A 77 17.87 -7.10 -13.80
C SER A 77 17.09 -8.12 -12.96
N LYS A 78 16.42 -9.04 -13.65
CA LYS A 78 15.76 -10.19 -13.01
C LYS A 78 16.71 -11.38 -13.07
N CYS A 79 17.01 -11.99 -11.92
CA CYS A 79 17.78 -13.22 -11.85
C CYS A 79 16.93 -14.34 -11.26
N ILE A 80 16.71 -15.40 -12.03
CA ILE A 80 15.95 -16.59 -11.62
C ILE A 80 16.93 -17.76 -11.61
N LYS A 81 17.10 -18.39 -10.44
CA LYS A 81 17.95 -19.59 -10.30
C LYS A 81 17.09 -20.83 -10.47
N VAL A 82 17.40 -21.65 -11.46
CA VAL A 82 16.71 -22.92 -11.74
C VAL A 82 17.73 -24.05 -11.76
N LYS A 83 17.75 -24.87 -10.69
CA LYS A 83 18.65 -26.03 -10.54
C LYS A 83 20.13 -25.69 -10.81
N LYS A 84 20.63 -26.01 -12.01
CA LYS A 84 22.02 -25.80 -12.47
C LYS A 84 22.20 -24.57 -13.36
N ALA A 85 21.14 -23.82 -13.64
CA ALA A 85 21.19 -22.64 -14.51
C ALA A 85 20.74 -21.38 -13.77
N GLU A 86 21.41 -20.27 -14.04
CA GLU A 86 20.99 -18.93 -13.62
C GLU A 86 20.48 -18.18 -14.87
N HIS A 87 19.21 -17.78 -14.85
CA HIS A 87 18.58 -17.02 -15.93
C HIS A 87 18.58 -15.54 -15.57
N ILE A 88 19.30 -14.72 -16.33
CA ILE A 88 19.39 -13.28 -16.12
C ILE A 88 18.66 -12.56 -17.24
N SER A 89 17.57 -11.85 -16.91
CA SER A 89 16.83 -11.01 -17.85
C SER A 89 17.14 -9.54 -17.57
N TYR A 90 17.61 -8.84 -18.60
CA TYR A 90 17.84 -7.39 -18.56
C TYR A 90 16.60 -6.65 -19.06
N VAL A 91 16.44 -5.41 -18.62
CA VAL A 91 15.33 -4.57 -19.07
C VAL A 91 15.48 -4.26 -20.56
N SER A 92 14.38 -4.31 -21.31
CA SER A 92 14.41 -4.11 -22.75
C SER A 92 14.95 -2.74 -23.13
N ARG A 93 15.88 -2.73 -24.08
CA ARG A 93 16.45 -1.51 -24.67
C ARG A 93 15.72 -1.05 -25.94
N VAL A 94 14.58 -1.66 -26.24
CA VAL A 94 13.79 -1.32 -27.42
C VAL A 94 12.43 -0.81 -26.96
N THR A 95 11.94 0.21 -27.65
CA THR A 95 10.57 0.69 -27.51
C THR A 95 9.99 0.91 -28.90
N ASN A 96 8.75 0.47 -29.09
CA ASN A 96 8.04 0.51 -30.35
C ASN A 96 6.86 1.48 -30.23
N ASP A 97 6.36 2.03 -31.33
CA ASP A 97 5.15 2.86 -31.31
C ASP A 97 3.93 2.09 -30.77
N GLU A 98 3.86 0.77 -31.05
CA GLU A 98 2.83 -0.11 -30.50
C GLU A 98 2.89 -0.21 -28.97
N ASP A 99 4.09 -0.24 -28.37
CA ASP A 99 4.24 -0.26 -26.90
C ASP A 99 3.75 1.06 -26.28
N ILE A 100 3.97 2.19 -26.97
CA ILE A 100 3.52 3.52 -26.54
C ILE A 100 1.99 3.60 -26.60
N VAL A 101 1.40 3.18 -27.71
CA VAL A 101 -0.06 3.15 -27.89
C VAL A 101 -0.73 2.23 -26.87
N LEU A 102 -0.12 1.09 -26.56
CA LEU A 102 -0.60 0.18 -25.53
C LEU A 102 -0.60 0.84 -24.14
N CYS A 103 0.49 1.52 -23.76
CA CYS A 103 0.55 2.29 -22.50
C CYS A 103 -0.53 3.36 -22.44
N LEU A 104 -0.73 4.11 -23.53
CA LEU A 104 -1.75 5.15 -23.62
C LEU A 104 -3.17 4.56 -23.49
N LYS A 105 -3.46 3.46 -24.17
CA LYS A 105 -4.75 2.75 -24.07
C LYS A 105 -5.02 2.32 -22.64
N ARG A 106 -4.02 1.74 -21.96
CA ARG A 106 -4.13 1.36 -20.54
C ARG A 106 -4.42 2.55 -19.64
N ILE A 107 -3.79 3.71 -19.87
CA ILE A 107 -4.09 4.93 -19.12
C ILE A 107 -5.57 5.31 -19.29
N TYR A 108 -6.08 5.32 -20.52
CA TYR A 108 -7.47 5.66 -20.78
C TYR A 108 -8.46 4.67 -20.14
N GLU A 109 -8.15 3.37 -20.17
CA GLU A 109 -8.95 2.35 -19.50
C GLU A 109 -9.00 2.58 -17.98
N VAL A 110 -7.85 2.84 -17.35
CA VAL A 110 -7.80 3.14 -15.91
C VAL A 110 -8.59 4.40 -15.58
N LEU A 111 -8.40 5.48 -16.35
CA LEU A 111 -9.12 6.73 -16.15
C LEU A 111 -10.64 6.54 -16.31
N SER A 112 -11.08 5.86 -17.36
CA SER A 112 -12.50 5.57 -17.60
C SER A 112 -13.11 4.80 -16.43
N ASN A 113 -12.40 3.79 -15.92
CA ASN A 113 -12.81 3.02 -14.75
C ASN A 113 -12.89 3.89 -13.48
N MET A 114 -11.94 4.81 -13.27
CA MET A 114 -12.00 5.78 -12.16
C MET A 114 -13.22 6.71 -12.29
N TYR A 115 -13.46 7.26 -13.47
CA TYR A 115 -14.61 8.15 -13.74
C TYR A 115 -15.95 7.44 -13.49
N SER A 116 -16.07 6.18 -13.92
CA SER A 116 -17.28 5.37 -13.69
C SER A 116 -17.60 5.14 -12.20
N LYS A 117 -16.60 5.29 -11.32
CA LYS A 117 -16.73 5.11 -9.86
C LYS A 117 -16.59 6.43 -9.10
N ASN A 118 -17.07 7.54 -9.67
CA ASN A 118 -17.08 8.87 -9.05
C ASN A 118 -15.68 9.36 -8.61
N MET A 119 -14.63 9.01 -9.34
CA MET A 119 -13.25 9.43 -9.05
C MET A 119 -12.73 8.96 -7.69
N ILE A 120 -13.30 7.88 -7.14
CA ILE A 120 -12.77 7.23 -5.95
C ILE A 120 -11.45 6.56 -6.31
N ILE A 121 -10.34 7.10 -5.80
CA ILE A 121 -8.99 6.56 -6.01
C ILE A 121 -8.85 5.29 -5.17
N LYS A 122 -9.12 4.15 -5.78
CA LYS A 122 -8.79 2.83 -5.21
C LYS A 122 -7.32 2.51 -5.42
N GLU A 123 -6.78 1.72 -4.50
CA GLU A 123 -5.39 1.24 -4.55
C GLU A 123 -5.08 0.48 -5.84
N GLU A 124 -6.02 -0.33 -6.32
CA GLU A 124 -5.90 -1.07 -7.60
C GLU A 124 -5.58 -0.15 -8.77
N TYR A 125 -6.32 0.95 -8.91
CA TYR A 125 -6.11 1.91 -10.00
C TYR A 125 -4.80 2.67 -9.86
N LEU A 126 -4.41 3.00 -8.63
CA LEU A 126 -3.12 3.64 -8.36
C LEU A 126 -1.97 2.69 -8.73
N ASN A 127 -2.06 1.41 -8.36
CA ASN A 127 -1.08 0.40 -8.70
C ASN A 127 -0.97 0.22 -10.22
N GLU A 128 -2.09 0.19 -10.94
CA GLU A 128 -2.09 0.12 -12.40
C GLU A 128 -1.44 1.34 -13.05
N LEU A 129 -1.73 2.55 -12.58
CA LEU A 129 -1.06 3.77 -13.05
C LEU A 129 0.45 3.72 -12.77
N LEU A 130 0.86 3.32 -11.56
CA LEU A 130 2.27 3.20 -11.19
C LEU A 130 3.02 2.16 -12.04
N ASN A 131 2.36 1.06 -12.40
CA ASN A 131 2.88 0.09 -13.37
C ASN A 131 3.14 0.74 -14.73
N ILE A 132 2.16 1.49 -15.26
CA ILE A 132 2.27 2.15 -16.55
C ILE A 132 3.34 3.24 -16.51
N LEU A 133 3.39 4.06 -15.45
CA LEU A 133 4.40 5.10 -15.27
C LEU A 133 5.83 4.53 -15.21
N THR A 134 6.01 3.36 -14.58
CA THR A 134 7.31 2.68 -14.51
C THR A 134 7.77 2.23 -15.90
N GLU A 135 6.84 1.71 -16.72
CA GLU A 135 7.12 1.35 -18.11
C GLU A 135 7.38 2.59 -18.99
N LEU A 136 6.66 3.70 -18.79
CA LEU A 136 6.94 4.97 -19.47
C LEU A 136 8.33 5.52 -19.12
N CYS A 137 8.74 5.42 -17.85
CA CYS A 137 10.11 5.76 -17.47
C CYS A 137 11.14 4.92 -18.23
N ARG A 138 10.90 3.62 -18.41
CA ARG A 138 11.77 2.76 -19.24
C ARG A 138 11.78 3.22 -20.69
N GLN A 139 10.62 3.39 -21.32
CA GLN A 139 10.51 3.81 -22.73
C GLN A 139 11.23 5.14 -22.97
N ILE A 140 11.04 6.13 -22.09
CA ILE A 140 11.72 7.42 -22.18
C ILE A 140 13.22 7.28 -21.90
N SER A 141 13.63 6.43 -20.96
CA SER A 141 15.05 6.16 -20.72
C SER A 141 15.75 5.49 -21.91
N VAL A 142 15.05 4.62 -22.64
CA VAL A 142 15.54 4.02 -23.89
C VAL A 142 15.78 5.11 -24.95
N THR A 143 14.84 6.04 -25.12
CA THR A 143 14.97 7.13 -26.09
C THR A 143 16.00 8.18 -25.65
N CYS A 144 15.98 8.57 -24.37
CA CYS A 144 16.86 9.56 -23.78
C CYS A 144 17.02 9.31 -22.27
N PHE A 145 18.14 8.69 -21.90
CA PHE A 145 18.42 8.28 -20.53
C PHE A 145 18.26 9.40 -19.49
N GLN A 146 18.78 10.60 -19.76
CA GLN A 146 18.72 11.72 -18.81
C GLN A 146 17.26 12.12 -18.51
N ARG A 147 16.40 12.14 -19.53
CA ARG A 147 14.98 12.48 -19.38
C ARG A 147 14.24 11.41 -18.58
N GLY A 148 14.51 10.14 -18.87
CA GLY A 148 13.87 9.04 -18.14
C GLY A 148 14.33 8.95 -16.68
N LEU A 149 15.61 9.20 -16.40
CA LEU A 149 16.14 9.30 -15.04
C LEU A 149 15.46 10.43 -14.25
N LEU A 150 15.38 11.63 -14.83
CA LEU A 150 14.70 12.76 -14.21
C LEU A 150 13.23 12.47 -13.94
N LEU A 151 12.54 11.85 -14.90
CA LEU A 151 11.14 11.47 -14.77
C LEU A 151 10.94 10.44 -13.64
N LYS A 152 11.80 9.41 -13.56
CA LYS A 152 11.75 8.41 -12.47
C LYS A 152 11.94 9.09 -11.11
N GLN A 153 12.89 10.01 -10.99
CA GLN A 153 13.11 10.77 -9.76
C GLN A 153 11.90 11.62 -9.37
N LEU A 154 11.29 12.31 -10.35
CA LEU A 154 10.08 13.11 -10.14
C LEU A 154 8.92 12.25 -9.65
N PHE A 155 8.65 11.11 -10.28
CA PHE A 155 7.59 10.20 -9.83
C PHE A 155 7.89 9.60 -8.46
N ASN A 156 9.13 9.21 -8.20
CA ASN A 156 9.53 8.71 -6.89
C ASN A 156 9.28 9.74 -5.76
N TYR A 157 9.59 11.01 -6.02
CA TYR A 157 9.30 12.10 -5.10
C TYR A 157 7.79 12.32 -4.90
N ASN A 158 7.00 12.31 -5.97
CA ASN A 158 5.55 12.46 -5.87
C ASN A 158 4.88 11.32 -5.09
N ILE A 159 5.35 10.08 -5.25
CA ILE A 159 4.83 8.92 -4.51
C ILE A 159 5.18 9.04 -3.02
N MET A 160 6.41 9.47 -2.72
CA MET A 160 6.81 9.76 -1.34
C MET A 160 5.89 10.82 -0.71
N LEU A 161 5.63 11.92 -1.42
CA LEU A 161 4.70 12.96 -0.96
C LEU A 161 3.29 12.40 -0.74
N LEU A 162 2.77 11.62 -1.68
CA LEU A 162 1.46 10.99 -1.57
C LEU A 162 1.35 10.10 -0.33
N PHE A 163 2.40 9.33 -0.02
CA PHE A 163 2.45 8.49 1.18
C PHE A 163 2.37 9.33 2.46
N GLU A 164 3.14 10.41 2.54
CA GLU A 164 3.11 11.31 3.70
C GLU A 164 1.75 12.04 3.84
N TYR A 165 1.13 12.46 2.73
CA TYR A 165 -0.23 13.00 2.75
C TYR A 165 -1.25 11.97 3.26
N HIS A 166 -1.15 10.72 2.80
CA HIS A 166 -2.04 9.66 3.27
C HIS A 166 -1.88 9.41 4.77
N LYS A 167 -0.64 9.40 5.27
CA LYS A 167 -0.34 9.28 6.71
C LYS A 167 -0.89 10.44 7.52
N LEU A 168 -0.79 11.66 7.01
CA LEU A 168 -1.35 12.85 7.64
C LEU A 168 -2.88 12.76 7.74
N VAL A 169 -3.55 12.41 6.65
CA VAL A 169 -5.02 12.23 6.62
C VAL A 169 -5.46 11.16 7.61
N LYS A 170 -4.80 9.99 7.60
CA LYS A 170 -5.08 8.91 8.55
C LYS A 170 -4.92 9.36 10.01
N SER A 171 -3.88 10.14 10.31
CA SER A 171 -3.63 10.66 11.66
C SER A 171 -4.70 11.67 12.09
N SER A 172 -5.12 12.56 11.18
CA SER A 172 -6.22 13.50 11.41
C SER A 172 -7.55 12.79 11.68
N LEU A 173 -7.87 11.78 10.88
CA LEU A 173 -9.07 10.95 11.08
C LEU A 173 -9.04 10.24 12.43
N ALA A 174 -7.92 9.60 12.79
CA ALA A 174 -7.77 8.92 14.07
C ALA A 174 -7.94 9.89 15.27
N PHE A 175 -7.39 11.10 15.16
CA PHE A 175 -7.57 12.14 16.18
C PHE A 175 -9.05 12.54 16.34
N ASN A 176 -9.75 12.78 15.24
CA ASN A 176 -11.16 13.16 15.27
C ASN A 176 -12.05 12.04 15.83
N LEU A 177 -11.81 10.79 15.44
CA LEU A 177 -12.52 9.63 15.98
C LEU A 177 -12.31 9.50 17.50
N LYS A 178 -11.08 9.67 17.97
CA LYS A 178 -10.78 9.65 19.42
C LYS A 178 -11.49 10.77 20.17
N LYS A 179 -11.59 11.96 19.58
CA LYS A 179 -12.34 13.08 20.14
C LYS A 179 -13.84 12.76 20.23
N GLN A 180 -14.40 12.19 19.17
CA GLN A 180 -15.82 11.80 19.12
C GLN A 180 -16.15 10.69 20.13
N MET A 181 -15.28 9.68 20.29
CA MET A 181 -15.44 8.63 21.31
C MET A 181 -15.51 9.23 22.72
N LYS A 182 -14.59 10.13 23.07
CA LYS A 182 -14.63 10.82 24.38
C LYS A 182 -15.92 11.60 24.60
N GLN A 183 -16.42 12.29 23.56
CA GLN A 183 -17.68 13.01 23.64
C GLN A 183 -18.87 12.07 23.85
N ASN A 184 -18.89 10.93 23.15
CA ASN A 184 -19.91 9.90 23.33
C ASN A 184 -19.88 9.28 24.74
N ASP A 185 -18.69 9.04 25.30
CA ASP A 185 -18.56 8.52 26.67
C ASP A 185 -19.16 9.49 27.70
N ILE A 186 -18.88 10.79 27.55
CA ILE A 186 -19.47 11.84 28.38
C ILE A 186 -21.00 11.87 28.22
N LEU A 187 -21.49 11.83 26.98
CA LEU A 187 -22.92 11.83 26.68
C LEU A 187 -23.64 10.61 27.30
N ASN A 188 -23.01 9.43 27.22
CA ASN A 188 -23.53 8.19 27.78
C ASN A 188 -23.59 8.26 29.32
N ASN A 189 -22.61 8.88 29.96
CA ASN A 189 -22.66 9.11 31.41
C ASN A 189 -23.82 10.02 31.79
N PHE A 190 -24.04 11.11 31.07
CA PHE A 190 -25.21 11.97 31.29
C PHE A 190 -26.53 11.24 31.08
N HIS A 191 -26.64 10.38 30.05
CA HIS A 191 -27.83 9.56 29.84
C HIS A 191 -28.11 8.64 31.04
N LYS A 192 -27.08 7.98 31.57
CA LYS A 192 -27.21 7.13 32.76
C LYS A 192 -27.64 7.92 33.99
N GLU A 193 -27.15 9.15 34.16
CA GLU A 193 -27.58 10.03 35.26
C GLU A 193 -29.04 10.47 35.12
N ILE A 194 -29.46 10.84 33.91
CA ILE A 194 -30.85 11.20 33.61
C ILE A 194 -31.77 10.01 33.88
N GLU A 195 -31.39 8.81 33.43
CA GLU A 195 -32.17 7.59 33.66
C GLU A 195 -32.33 7.27 35.14
N LYS A 196 -31.25 7.39 35.94
CA LYS A 196 -31.31 7.26 37.39
C LYS A 196 -32.27 8.26 38.02
N LYS A 197 -32.18 9.54 37.66
CA LYS A 197 -33.06 10.59 38.18
C LYS A 197 -34.52 10.35 37.80
N ASN A 198 -34.79 9.92 36.57
CA ASN A 198 -36.15 9.58 36.12
C ASN A 198 -36.73 8.41 36.92
N ASN A 199 -35.92 7.37 37.19
CA ASN A 199 -36.36 6.25 38.03
C ASN A 199 -36.68 6.69 39.45
N SER A 200 -35.87 7.58 40.05
CA SER A 200 -36.16 8.16 41.36
C SER A 200 -37.42 9.01 41.37
N ILE A 201 -37.63 9.85 40.35
CA ILE A 201 -38.86 10.64 40.19
C ILE A 201 -40.07 9.70 40.14
N ASN A 202 -40.03 8.67 39.29
CA ASN A 202 -41.13 7.72 39.16
C ASN A 202 -41.42 6.96 40.47
N SER A 203 -40.40 6.63 41.25
CA SER A 203 -40.57 6.03 42.59
C SER A 203 -41.27 6.99 43.55
N LEU A 204 -40.77 8.22 43.64
CA LEU A 204 -41.35 9.26 44.50
C LEU A 204 -42.80 9.60 44.09
N THR A 205 -43.09 9.65 42.79
CA THR A 205 -44.46 9.88 42.31
C THR A 205 -45.40 8.76 42.76
N LYS A 206 -44.96 7.49 42.75
CA LYS A 206 -45.75 6.38 43.27
C LYS A 206 -45.96 6.48 44.78
N GLU A 207 -44.92 6.84 45.53
CA GLU A 207 -45.02 7.04 46.99
C GLU A 207 -46.00 8.17 47.34
N ILE A 208 -45.95 9.28 46.61
CA ILE A 208 -46.90 10.40 46.79
C ILE A 208 -48.33 9.92 46.54
N ILE A 209 -48.60 9.26 45.40
CA ILE A 209 -49.93 8.73 45.07
C ILE A 209 -50.44 7.79 46.18
N ASN A 210 -49.60 6.84 46.63
CA ASN A 210 -49.99 5.92 47.69
C ASN A 210 -50.31 6.65 49.01
N THR A 211 -49.54 7.69 49.34
CA THR A 211 -49.75 8.47 50.57
C THR A 211 -51.03 9.31 50.48
N GLU A 212 -51.31 9.90 49.32
CA GLU A 212 -52.56 10.61 49.05
C GLU A 212 -53.77 9.68 49.18
N GLU A 213 -53.68 8.46 48.63
CA GLU A 213 -54.72 7.43 48.80
C GLU A 213 -54.94 7.03 50.27
N MET A 214 -53.87 6.88 51.05
CA MET A 214 -53.96 6.57 52.48
C MET A 214 -54.62 7.72 53.27
N MET A 215 -54.23 8.97 53.03
CA MET A 215 -54.83 10.13 53.70
C MET A 215 -56.32 10.25 53.38
N GLU A 216 -56.71 10.01 52.12
CA GLU A 216 -58.12 10.06 51.72
C GLU A 216 -58.93 8.96 52.43
N GLN A 217 -58.38 7.74 52.56
CA GLN A 217 -59.04 6.67 53.31
C GLN A 217 -59.14 6.96 54.81
N GLU A 218 -58.08 7.48 55.43
CA GLU A 218 -58.13 7.89 56.84
C GLU A 218 -59.19 8.97 57.07
N LYS A 219 -59.31 9.94 56.15
CA LYS A 219 -60.33 10.98 56.21
C LYS A 219 -61.74 10.39 56.14
N ILE A 220 -61.99 9.49 55.18
CA ILE A 220 -63.27 8.78 55.05
C ILE A 220 -63.59 7.97 56.32
N ASN A 221 -62.60 7.28 56.90
CA ASN A 221 -62.79 6.50 58.12
C ASN A 221 -63.09 7.39 59.33
N SER A 222 -62.37 8.51 59.47
CA SER A 222 -62.60 9.49 60.54
C SER A 222 -64.01 10.09 60.45
N GLU A 223 -64.48 10.42 59.25
CA GLU A 223 -65.84 10.93 59.03
C GLU A 223 -66.92 9.89 59.40
N LYS A 224 -66.68 8.60 59.13
CA LYS A 224 -67.58 7.51 59.55
C LYS A 224 -67.61 7.35 61.07
N GLU A 225 -66.46 7.35 61.73
CA GLU A 225 -66.37 7.23 63.19
C GLU A 225 -67.11 8.39 63.90
N ILE A 226 -66.95 9.62 63.41
CA ILE A 226 -67.68 10.78 63.94
C ILE A 226 -69.19 10.61 63.75
N ALA A 227 -69.64 10.14 62.58
CA ALA A 227 -71.05 9.90 62.31
C ALA A 227 -71.65 8.79 63.19
N GLU A 228 -70.90 7.72 63.50
CA GLU A 228 -71.33 6.66 64.42
C GLU A 228 -71.46 7.15 65.87
N VAL A 229 -70.52 8.00 66.32
CA VAL A 229 -70.58 8.60 67.67
C VAL A 229 -71.75 9.57 67.79
N CYS A 230 -72.05 10.36 66.76
CA CYS A 230 -73.18 11.29 66.76
C CYS A 230 -74.56 10.59 66.71
N ASN A 231 -74.66 9.37 66.17
CA ASN A 231 -75.90 8.59 66.14
C ASN A 231 -76.18 7.82 67.45
N CYS A 232 -75.24 7.79 68.39
CA CYS A 232 -75.37 7.12 69.69
C CYS A 232 -75.74 8.05 70.86
N LEU A 233 -76.02 9.34 70.58
CA LEU A 233 -76.49 10.36 71.53
C LEU A 233 -77.95 10.73 71.23
#